data_AF-A0A656G8P4-F1
#
_entry.id   AF-A0A656G8P4-F1
#
_cell.length_a   1.000
_cell.length_b   1.000
_cell.length_c   1.000
_cell.angle_alpha   90.00
_cell.angle_beta   90.00
_cell.angle_gamma   90.00
#
_symmetry.space_group_name_H-M   'P 1'
#
loop_
_entity.id
_entity.type
_entity.pdbx_description
1 polymer ?
#
loop_
_entity_poly.entity_id
_entity_poly.type
_entity_poly.pdbx_seq_one_letter_code
_entity_poly.pdbx_strand_id
1 'polypeptide(L)' 'MNLRLAIGAVLRTLRSKEKRTRESLAEASSHTYLARLEHGKSGITVEKLELISET' A
#
# COMPACT_ATOMS: atom_id res chain seq x y z
N MET A 1 -13.67 10.69 9.37
CA MET A 1 -13.04 9.71 8.45
C MET A 1 -11.57 10.09 8.27
N ASN A 2 -10.61 9.21 8.56
CA ASN A 2 -9.17 9.52 8.45
C ASN A 2 -8.69 9.20 7.02
N LEU A 3 -8.13 10.18 6.31
CA LEU A 3 -7.63 10.04 4.93
C LEU A 3 -6.66 8.85 4.78
N ARG A 4 -5.81 8.61 5.79
CA ARG A 4 -4.85 7.50 5.76
C ARG A 4 -5.54 6.13 5.80
N LEU A 5 -6.64 6.01 6.54
CA LEU A 5 -7.44 4.77 6.57
C LEU A 5 -8.17 4.56 5.24
N ALA A 6 -8.69 5.62 4.63
CA ALA A 6 -9.33 5.55 3.32
C ALA A 6 -8.35 5.09 2.23
N ILE A 7 -7.17 5.71 2.16
CA ILE A 7 -6.10 5.33 1.22
C ILE A 7 -5.65 3.90 1.48
N GLY A 8 -5.39 3.53 2.74
CA GLY A 8 -4.98 2.18 3.11
C GLY A 8 -6.01 1.11 2.71
N ALA A 9 -7.30 1.41 2.86
CA ALA A 9 -8.38 0.52 2.45
C ALA A 9 -8.46 0.34 0.93
N VAL A 10 -8.27 1.41 0.15
CA VAL A 10 -8.22 1.35 -1.32
C VAL A 10 -7.05 0.48 -1.78
N LEU A 11 -5.85 0.72 -1.25
CA LEU A 11 -4.66 -0.05 -1.63
C LEU A 11 -4.79 -1.52 -1.28
N ARG A 12 -5.33 -1.85 -0.11
CA ARG A 12 -5.62 -3.24 0.29
C ARG A 12 -6.61 -3.91 -0.66
N THR A 13 -7.64 -3.17 -1.07
CA THR A 13 -8.68 -3.67 -2.00
C THR A 13 -8.09 -3.96 -3.37
N LEU A 14 -7.32 -3.02 -3.94
CA LEU A 14 -6.66 -3.19 -5.23
C LEU A 14 -5.71 -4.38 -5.21
N ARG A 15 -4.83 -4.46 -4.21
CA ARG A 15 -3.90 -5.58 -4.06
C ARG A 15 -4.62 -6.93 -3.97
N SER A 16 -5.72 -6.99 -3.22
CA SER A 16 -6.51 -8.22 -3.07
C SER A 16 -7.20 -8.61 -4.37
N LYS A 17 -7.69 -7.64 -5.15
CA LYS A 17 -8.31 -7.86 -6.46
C LYS A 17 -7.31 -8.46 -7.46
N GLU A 18 -6.06 -8.04 -7.40
CA GLU A 18 -4.98 -8.53 -8.25
C GLU A 18 -4.32 -9.82 -7.73
N LYS A 19 -4.80 -10.37 -6.61
CA LYS A 19 -4.22 -11.55 -5.92
C LYS A 19 -2.72 -11.38 -5.60
N ARG A 20 -2.27 -10.14 -5.42
CA ARG A 20 -0.88 -9.84 -5.04
C ARG A 20 -0.68 -9.98 -3.53
N THR A 21 0.45 -10.55 -3.15
CA THR A 21 0.86 -10.61 -1.75
C THR A 21 1.59 -9.31 -1.39
N ARG A 22 1.86 -9.07 -0.11
CA ARG A 22 2.64 -7.87 0.26
C ARG A 22 4.12 -8.07 -0.10
N GLU A 23 4.54 -9.32 -0.14
CA GLU A 23 5.86 -9.81 -0.54
C GLU A 23 6.11 -9.58 -2.03
N SER A 24 5.09 -9.69 -2.89
CA SER A 24 5.23 -9.37 -4.32
C SER A 24 5.40 -7.88 -4.60
N LEU A 25 5.21 -7.02 -3.59
CA LEU A 25 5.42 -5.57 -3.65
C LEU A 25 6.69 -5.15 -2.88
N ALA A 26 7.51 -6.13 -2.45
CA ALA A 26 8.73 -5.89 -1.69
C ALA A 26 9.77 -5.06 -2.45
N GLU A 27 9.75 -5.14 -3.78
CA GLU A 27 10.61 -4.38 -4.67
C GLU A 27 10.30 -2.87 -4.62
N ALA A 28 9.02 -2.51 -4.49
CA ALA A 28 8.59 -1.12 -4.35
C ALA A 28 8.68 -0.61 -2.90
N SER A 29 8.47 -1.48 -1.90
CA SER A 29 8.58 -1.10 -0.49
C SER A 29 8.64 -2.29 0.48
N SER A 30 9.22 -2.09 1.66
CA SER A 30 9.21 -3.08 2.75
C SER A 30 7.79 -3.58 3.10
N HIS A 31 7.67 -4.90 3.32
CA HIS A 31 6.46 -5.58 3.78
C HIS A 31 5.83 -4.90 5.01
N THR A 32 6.65 -4.54 6.00
CA THR A 32 6.19 -3.86 7.22
C THR A 32 5.63 -2.47 6.93
N TYR A 33 6.21 -1.76 5.97
CA TYR A 33 5.71 -0.45 5.55
C TYR A 33 4.34 -0.59 4.86
N LEU A 34 4.19 -1.52 3.91
CA LEU A 34 2.91 -1.79 3.25
C LEU A 34 1.82 -2.22 4.23
N ALA A 35 2.15 -3.09 5.19
CA ALA A 35 1.23 -3.47 6.25
C ALA A 35 0.80 -2.26 7.09
N ARG A 36 1.72 -1.37 7.48
CA ARG A 36 1.37 -0.14 8.21
C ARG A 36 0.53 0.82 7.37
N LEU A 37 0.82 0.91 6.08
CA LEU A 37 0.11 1.74 5.11
C LEU A 37 -1.37 1.34 4.98
N GLU A 38 -1.62 0.04 4.76
CA GLU A 38 -2.97 -0.50 4.61
C GLU A 38 -3.82 -0.37 5.88
N HIS A 39 -3.18 -0.31 7.05
CA HIS A 39 -3.83 -0.05 8.34
C HIS A 39 -3.88 1.44 8.70
N GLY A 40 -3.47 2.35 7.81
CA GLY A 40 -3.46 3.80 8.04
C GLY A 40 -2.47 4.27 9.13
N LYS A 41 -1.52 3.42 9.54
CA LYS A 41 -0.49 3.68 10.56
C LYS A 41 0.75 4.38 10.01
N SER A 42 0.83 4.54 8.69
CA SER A 42 1.87 5.29 7.99
C SER A 42 1.22 6.21 6.96
N GLY A 43 1.83 7.38 6.73
CA GLY A 43 1.52 8.20 5.56
C GLY A 43 2.19 7.64 4.32
N ILE A 44 1.54 7.78 3.17
CA ILE A 44 2.12 7.53 1.86
C ILE A 44 2.63 8.83 1.26
N THR A 45 3.79 8.80 0.60
CA THR A 45 4.29 9.88 -0.26
C THR A 45 3.91 9.61 -1.71
N VAL A 46 3.92 10.65 -2.55
CA VAL A 46 3.61 10.53 -3.99
C VAL A 46 4.62 9.58 -4.67
N GLU A 47 5.91 9.73 -4.40
CA GLU A 47 6.98 8.86 -4.93
C GLU A 47 6.72 7.38 -4.64
N LYS A 48 6.21 7.05 -3.44
CA LYS A 48 5.89 5.67 -3.09
C LYS A 48 4.62 5.15 -3.75
N LEU A 49 3.66 6.04 -4.02
CA LEU A 49 2.46 5.72 -4.78
C LEU A 49 2.81 5.38 -6.23
N GLU A 50 3.73 6.13 -6.84
CA GLU A 50 4.24 5.88 -8.18
C GLU A 50 4.96 4.52 -8.25
N LEU A 51 5.89 4.27 -7.32
CA LEU A 51 6.60 2.98 -7.25
C LEU A 51 5.65 1.77 -7.12
N ILE A 52 4.60 1.88 -6.30
CA ILE A 52 3.60 0.80 -6.14
C ILE A 52 2.75 0.64 -7.41
N SER A 53 2.52 1.71 -8.16
CA SER A 53 1.75 1.67 -9.42
C SER A 53 2.54 1.05 -10.58
N GLU A 54 3.86 1.11 -10.53
CA GLU A 54 4.75 0.56 -11.56
C GLU A 54 5.05 -0.93 -11.36
N THR A 55 4.70 -1.50 -10.20
CA THR A 55 4.93 -2.91 -9.87
C THR A 55 3.80 -3.81 -10.33
#